data_AF-A0A935LLW8-F1
#
_entry.id   AF-A0A935LLW8-F1
#
_cell.length_a   1.000
_cell.length_b   1.000
_cell.length_c   1.000
_cell.angle_alpha   90.00
_cell.angle_beta   90.00
_cell.angle_gamma   90.00
#
_symmetry.space_group_name_H-M   'P 1'
#
loop_
_entity.id
_entity.type
_entity.pdbx_description
1 polymer ?
#
loop_
_entity_poly.entity_id
_entity_poly.type
_entity_poly.pdbx_seq_one_letter_code
_entity_poly.pdbx_strand_id
1 'polypeptide(L)'
;MGIVVKGVKAKNLEEAIERSEIVESFFFDQKTRSFIFGQKDKVQQRPASISFNKKFKGIRYLLRYPLTGGQADSLVLFLNDAKGGDYNLISFKTVNKLKFFNGNVGNQLSWNCVSLVWAAYKTVVNIDLDANGGYFLFPNDVLCSVVFDPPGRRVNF
;
A
#
# COMPACT_ATOMS: atom_id res chain seq x y z
N MET A 1 3.34 1.86 4.54
CA MET A 1 3.41 1.15 3.24
C MET A 1 2.32 1.73 2.36
N GLY A 2 2.61 1.96 1.08
CA GLY A 2 1.68 2.55 0.14
C GLY A 2 1.94 2.07 -1.29
N ILE A 3 0.99 2.31 -2.17
CA ILE A 3 1.10 2.00 -3.61
C ILE A 3 1.37 3.29 -4.37
N VAL A 4 2.42 3.29 -5.20
CA VAL A 4 2.73 4.41 -6.10
C VAL A 4 1.68 4.44 -7.21
N VAL A 5 0.92 5.54 -7.29
CA VAL A 5 -0.08 5.77 -8.34
C VAL A 5 0.41 6.71 -9.42
N LYS A 6 1.46 7.49 -9.14
CA LYS A 6 2.11 8.37 -10.11
C LYS A 6 3.61 8.43 -9.82
N GLY A 7 4.39 7.74 -10.64
CA GLY A 7 5.85 7.79 -10.58
C GLY A 7 6.40 9.00 -11.32
N VAL A 8 7.63 9.40 -10.97
CA VAL A 8 8.36 10.46 -11.69
C VAL A 8 9.77 10.01 -12.09
N LYS A 9 10.30 10.62 -13.14
CA LYS A 9 11.73 10.51 -13.49
C LYS A 9 12.53 11.50 -12.65
N ALA A 10 13.61 11.03 -12.06
CA ALA A 10 14.50 11.81 -11.21
C ALA A 10 15.95 11.32 -11.33
N LYS A 11 16.91 12.05 -10.74
CA LYS A 11 18.34 11.71 -10.85
C LYS A 11 18.72 10.47 -10.04
N ASN A 12 18.02 10.25 -8.94
CA ASN A 12 18.21 9.10 -8.05
C ASN A 12 16.86 8.61 -7.50
N LEU A 13 16.88 7.45 -6.84
CA LEU A 13 15.67 6.79 -6.34
C LEU A 13 14.99 7.56 -5.20
N GLU A 14 15.75 8.19 -4.31
CA GLU A 14 15.19 8.99 -3.20
C GLU A 14 14.37 10.17 -3.75
N GLU A 15 14.96 10.93 -4.68
CA GLU A 15 14.29 12.04 -5.36
C GLU A 15 13.07 11.56 -6.15
N ALA A 16 13.15 10.39 -6.80
CA ALA A 16 12.02 9.82 -7.52
C ALA A 16 10.85 9.50 -6.59
N ILE A 17 11.12 8.90 -5.43
CA ILE A 17 10.09 8.53 -4.46
C ILE A 17 9.48 9.77 -3.81
N GLU A 18 10.29 10.73 -3.33
CA GLU A 18 9.80 11.98 -2.70
C GLU A 18 8.81 12.75 -3.59
N ARG A 19 9.03 12.70 -4.90
CA ARG A 19 8.22 13.41 -5.89
C ARG A 19 7.10 12.55 -6.48
N SER A 20 7.02 11.26 -6.12
CA SER A 20 5.95 10.37 -6.57
C SER A 20 4.69 10.58 -5.71
N GLU A 21 3.52 10.27 -6.28
CA GLU A 21 2.27 10.22 -5.51
C GLU A 21 1.97 8.77 -5.13
N ILE A 22 1.58 8.58 -3.87
CA ILE A 22 1.18 7.29 -3.32
C ILE A 22 -0.24 7.36 -2.78
N VAL A 23 -0.91 6.20 -2.75
CA VAL A 23 -2.07 5.99 -1.91
C VAL A 23 -1.65 5.09 -0.76
N GLU A 24 -1.94 5.52 0.47
CA GLU A 24 -1.66 4.75 1.67
C GLU A 24 -2.73 4.96 2.74
N SER A 25 -2.81 4.00 3.65
CA SER A 25 -3.53 4.14 4.91
C SER A 25 -2.55 4.51 6.02
N PHE A 26 -2.82 5.58 6.76
CA PHE A 26 -1.94 6.05 7.84
C PHE A 26 -2.70 6.33 9.14
N PHE A 27 -2.06 5.97 10.24
CA PHE A 27 -2.57 6.15 11.59
C PHE A 27 -1.86 7.26 12.37
N PHE A 28 -0.69 7.66 11.90
CA PHE A 28 0.17 8.65 12.52
C PHE A 28 0.49 9.75 11.51
N ASP A 29 0.19 10.99 11.87
CA ASP A 29 0.59 12.16 11.11
C ASP A 29 2.03 12.51 11.48
N GLN A 30 2.92 12.41 10.49
CA GLN A 30 4.33 12.72 10.65
C GLN A 30 4.59 14.22 10.88
N LYS A 31 3.76 15.11 10.30
CA LYS A 31 3.94 16.55 10.40
C LYS A 31 3.61 17.05 11.80
N THR A 32 2.48 16.59 12.35
CA THR A 32 2.01 16.98 13.69
C THR A 32 2.52 16.04 14.79
N ARG A 33 3.16 14.93 14.42
CA ARG A 33 3.64 13.86 15.32
C ARG A 33 2.54 13.31 16.22
N SER A 34 1.33 13.22 15.70
CA SER A 34 0.14 12.84 16.46
C SER A 34 -0.51 11.59 15.87
N PHE A 35 -1.05 10.76 16.75
CA PHE A 35 -1.95 9.70 16.34
C PHE A 35 -3.30 10.28 15.97
N ILE A 36 -3.84 9.83 14.85
CA ILE A 36 -5.04 10.41 14.30
C ILE A 36 -6.22 9.48 14.61
N PHE A 37 -6.72 9.56 15.84
CA PHE A 37 -7.87 8.79 16.29
C PHE A 37 -9.19 9.39 15.77
N GLY A 38 -10.16 8.53 15.41
CA GLY A 38 -11.56 8.92 15.19
C GLY A 38 -11.86 9.81 13.96
N GLN A 39 -10.86 10.17 13.15
CA GLN A 39 -11.12 10.88 11.90
C GLN A 39 -11.38 9.91 10.75
N LYS A 40 -12.35 10.24 9.91
CA LYS A 40 -12.56 9.65 8.59
C LYS A 40 -11.38 9.98 7.66
N ASP A 41 -11.34 9.41 6.46
CA ASP A 41 -10.34 9.73 5.43
C ASP A 41 -8.90 9.28 5.75
N LYS A 42 -8.75 8.02 6.20
CA LYS A 42 -7.44 7.45 6.56
C LYS A 42 -6.66 6.90 5.39
N VAL A 43 -7.36 6.54 4.32
CA VAL A 43 -6.78 6.24 3.02
C VAL A 43 -6.74 7.53 2.21
N GLN A 44 -5.54 8.00 1.89
CA GLN A 44 -5.34 9.24 1.15
C GLN A 44 -4.32 9.09 0.03
N GLN A 45 -4.51 9.88 -1.03
CA GLN A 45 -3.49 10.12 -2.04
C GLN A 45 -2.67 11.34 -1.63
N ARG A 46 -1.35 11.19 -1.58
CA ARG A 46 -0.43 12.26 -1.21
C ARG A 46 0.96 12.05 -1.82
N PRO A 47 1.80 13.09 -1.89
CA PRO A 47 3.22 12.90 -2.19
C PRO A 47 3.83 11.88 -1.23
N ALA A 48 4.71 11.01 -1.72
CA ALA A 48 5.36 10.03 -0.88
C ALA A 48 6.24 10.75 0.14
N SER A 49 5.97 10.52 1.42
CA SER A 49 6.80 11.09 2.47
C SER A 49 7.95 10.14 2.78
N ILE A 50 9.16 10.51 2.38
CA ILE A 50 10.39 9.90 2.93
C ILE A 50 10.72 10.63 4.24
N SER A 51 9.84 10.52 5.23
CA SER A 51 10.00 11.16 6.55
C SER A 51 11.03 10.44 7.44
N PHE A 52 11.69 9.41 6.91
CA PHE A 52 12.65 8.62 7.63
C PHE A 52 14.02 9.30 7.60
N ASN A 53 14.40 9.90 8.73
CA ASN A 53 15.77 10.39 9.01
C ASN A 53 16.82 9.36 8.51
N LYS A 54 18.02 9.81 8.10
CA LYS A 54 19.14 8.99 7.61
C LYS A 54 19.39 7.70 8.41
N LYS A 55 19.02 7.67 9.70
CA LYS A 55 19.04 6.48 10.56
C LYS A 55 18.24 5.26 10.05
N PHE A 56 17.36 5.45 9.07
CA PHE A 56 16.52 4.41 8.47
C PHE A 56 16.91 4.10 7.02
N LYS A 57 18.03 4.64 6.54
CA LYS A 57 18.66 4.20 5.30
C LYS A 57 18.95 2.69 5.42
N GLY A 58 18.60 1.90 4.41
CA GLY A 58 18.79 0.44 4.46
C GLY A 58 17.57 -0.37 4.94
N ILE A 59 16.50 0.29 5.41
CA ILE A 59 15.23 -0.38 5.76
C ILE A 59 14.06 0.12 4.89
N ARG A 60 14.35 0.82 3.80
CA ARG A 60 13.35 1.31 2.83
C ARG A 60 13.40 0.44 1.60
N TYR A 61 12.23 0.07 1.11
CA TYR A 61 12.09 -0.86 0.00
C TYR A 61 11.13 -0.30 -1.05
N LEU A 62 11.57 -0.29 -2.30
CA LEU A 62 10.69 -0.15 -3.45
C LEU A 62 10.43 -1.55 -4.01
N LEU A 63 9.15 -1.93 -3.99
CA LEU A 63 8.67 -3.21 -4.52
C LEU A 63 8.02 -2.98 -5.88
N ARG A 64 8.41 -3.75 -6.90
CA ARG A 64 7.93 -3.61 -8.27
C ARG A 64 7.36 -4.92 -8.76
N TYR A 65 6.09 -4.91 -9.08
CA TYR A 65 5.43 -6.00 -9.78
C TYR A 65 5.15 -5.58 -11.23
N PRO A 66 5.41 -6.44 -12.24
CA PRO A 66 5.12 -6.12 -13.64
C PRO A 66 3.62 -6.16 -13.90
N LEU A 67 2.94 -5.04 -13.67
CA LEU A 67 1.53 -4.87 -13.96
C LEU A 67 1.31 -4.69 -15.46
N THR A 68 0.25 -5.29 -15.99
CA THR A 68 -0.28 -4.89 -17.30
C THR A 68 -0.97 -3.52 -17.20
N GLY A 69 -1.18 -2.84 -18.33
CA GLY A 69 -1.89 -1.54 -18.33
C GLY A 69 -3.26 -1.63 -17.64
N GLY A 70 -4.08 -2.62 -17.99
CA GLY A 70 -5.39 -2.82 -17.38
C GLY A 70 -5.35 -3.15 -15.88
N GLN A 71 -4.31 -3.85 -15.41
CA GLN A 71 -4.12 -4.11 -13.98
C GLN A 71 -3.73 -2.84 -13.21
N ALA A 72 -2.88 -1.99 -13.79
CA ALA A 72 -2.50 -0.72 -13.19
C ALA A 72 -3.73 0.20 -13.03
N ASP A 73 -4.55 0.33 -14.08
CA ASP A 73 -5.77 1.13 -14.04
C ASP A 73 -6.76 0.58 -13.01
N SER A 74 -6.94 -0.74 -12.97
CA SER A 74 -7.83 -1.39 -12.01
C SER A 74 -7.35 -1.25 -10.56
N LEU A 75 -6.03 -1.22 -10.32
CA LEU A 75 -5.46 -0.92 -9.00
C LEU A 75 -5.74 0.51 -8.59
N VAL A 76 -5.62 1.48 -9.50
CA VAL A 76 -5.94 2.88 -9.23
C VAL A 76 -7.43 3.04 -8.92
N LEU A 77 -8.32 2.37 -9.66
CA LEU A 77 -9.76 2.36 -9.36
C LEU A 77 -10.05 1.80 -7.97
N PHE A 78 -9.49 0.63 -7.63
CA PHE A 78 -9.64 0.07 -6.29
C PHE A 78 -9.17 1.03 -5.20
N LEU A 79 -8.01 1.65 -5.40
CA LEU A 79 -7.46 2.61 -4.44
C LEU A 79 -8.31 3.87 -4.32
N ASN A 80 -8.94 4.32 -5.40
CA ASN A 80 -9.88 5.43 -5.37
C ASN A 80 -11.15 5.09 -4.57
N ASP A 81 -11.69 3.88 -4.74
CA ASP A 81 -12.85 3.40 -3.98
C ASP A 81 -12.53 3.19 -2.50
N ALA A 82 -11.28 2.85 -2.18
CA ALA A 82 -10.80 2.69 -0.81
C ALA A 82 -10.54 4.02 -0.08
N LYS A 83 -10.42 5.15 -0.81
CA LYS A 83 -10.23 6.48 -0.20
C LYS A 83 -11.40 6.82 0.71
N GLY A 84 -11.12 7.59 1.75
CA GLY A 84 -12.16 7.92 2.74
C GLY A 84 -12.37 6.86 3.82
N GLY A 85 -11.89 5.63 3.59
CA GLY A 85 -12.05 4.51 4.51
C GLY A 85 -11.43 4.74 5.89
N ASP A 86 -11.98 4.04 6.89
CA ASP A 86 -11.51 4.08 8.27
C ASP A 86 -10.16 3.35 8.44
N TYR A 87 -9.47 3.59 9.57
CA TYR A 87 -8.26 2.85 9.90
C TYR A 87 -8.54 1.65 10.79
N ASN A 88 -7.92 0.50 10.51
CA ASN A 88 -7.98 -0.69 11.38
C ASN A 88 -6.61 -0.98 12.01
N LEU A 89 -6.54 -1.07 13.33
CA LEU A 89 -5.29 -1.42 14.01
C LEU A 89 -4.82 -2.87 13.73
N ILE A 90 -5.76 -3.76 13.41
CA ILE A 90 -5.47 -5.19 13.21
C ILE A 90 -5.56 -5.52 11.73
N SER A 91 -4.49 -6.10 11.18
CA SER A 91 -4.45 -6.56 9.79
C SER A 91 -4.87 -8.04 9.72
N PHE A 92 -6.08 -8.34 9.27
CA PHE A 92 -6.52 -9.72 9.02
C PHE A 92 -7.02 -9.90 7.59
N LYS A 93 -6.74 -11.07 7.00
CA LYS A 93 -7.23 -11.45 5.67
C LYS A 93 -8.75 -11.56 5.70
N THR A 94 -9.44 -10.57 5.16
CA THR A 94 -10.92 -10.59 5.09
C THR A 94 -11.38 -10.99 3.70
N VAL A 95 -11.07 -12.23 3.28
CA VAL A 95 -11.35 -12.70 1.91
C VAL A 95 -12.85 -12.68 1.57
N ASN A 96 -13.72 -12.89 2.58
CA ASN A 96 -15.18 -12.90 2.38
C ASN A 96 -15.78 -11.52 2.07
N LYS A 97 -15.10 -10.40 2.38
CA LYS A 97 -15.55 -9.05 2.00
C LYS A 97 -14.96 -8.55 0.68
N LEU A 98 -14.00 -9.27 0.10
CA LEU A 98 -13.42 -8.92 -1.21
C LEU A 98 -14.31 -9.33 -2.40
N LYS A 99 -15.37 -10.11 -2.17
CA LYS A 99 -16.32 -10.58 -3.21
C LYS A 99 -17.26 -9.49 -3.76
N PHE A 100 -17.15 -8.24 -3.30
CA PHE A 100 -18.09 -7.14 -3.62
C PHE A 100 -17.69 -6.27 -4.83
N PHE A 101 -16.84 -6.76 -5.74
CA PHE A 101 -16.55 -6.03 -6.98
C PHE A 101 -17.70 -6.00 -8.00
N ASN A 102 -18.84 -6.62 -7.70
CA ASN A 102 -20.09 -6.50 -8.47
C ASN A 102 -21.11 -5.56 -7.80
N GLY A 103 -20.68 -4.34 -7.47
CA GLY A 103 -21.60 -3.21 -7.51
C GLY A 103 -22.09 -2.63 -6.20
N ASN A 104 -21.28 -2.63 -5.14
CA ASN A 104 -21.26 -1.57 -4.11
C ASN A 104 -20.19 -1.94 -3.07
N VAL A 105 -19.14 -1.12 -2.92
CA VAL A 105 -18.24 -1.14 -1.75
C VAL A 105 -18.97 -0.50 -0.55
N GLY A 106 -20.19 -0.95 -0.31
CA GLY A 106 -21.11 -0.40 0.68
C GLY A 106 -20.99 -1.17 1.99
N ASN A 107 -20.01 -0.78 2.80
CA ASN A 107 -19.98 -0.79 4.27
C ASN A 107 -18.56 -1.06 4.80
N GLN A 108 -17.86 0.04 5.09
CA GLN A 108 -16.68 0.17 5.96
C GLN A 108 -15.69 -1.02 5.91
N LEU A 109 -14.85 -1.02 4.87
CA LEU A 109 -13.57 -1.70 4.95
C LEU A 109 -12.60 -0.75 5.66
N SER A 110 -12.35 -1.02 6.94
CA SER A 110 -11.31 -0.33 7.68
C SER A 110 -9.95 -0.91 7.27
N TRP A 111 -9.03 -0.05 6.84
CA TRP A 111 -7.75 -0.44 6.28
C TRP A 111 -6.59 -0.06 7.18
N ASN A 112 -5.55 -0.86 7.23
CA ASN A 112 -4.21 -0.36 7.54
C ASN A 112 -3.33 -0.43 6.33
N CYS A 113 -2.10 0.08 6.50
CA CYS A 113 -1.15 0.18 5.41
C CYS A 113 -0.88 -1.16 4.71
N VAL A 114 -0.81 -2.27 5.43
CA VAL A 114 -0.53 -3.58 4.84
C VAL A 114 -1.79 -4.26 4.29
N SER A 115 -2.93 -4.16 4.98
CA SER A 115 -4.18 -4.76 4.52
C SER A 115 -4.70 -4.10 3.25
N LEU A 116 -4.51 -2.78 3.09
CA LEU A 116 -4.83 -2.05 1.86
C LEU A 116 -4.02 -2.58 0.68
N VAL A 117 -2.69 -2.69 0.83
CA VAL A 117 -1.79 -3.15 -0.24
C VAL A 117 -2.09 -4.61 -0.60
N TRP A 118 -2.22 -5.47 0.40
CA TRP A 118 -2.54 -6.88 0.20
C TRP A 118 -3.89 -7.04 -0.53
N ALA A 119 -4.95 -6.35 -0.09
CA ALA A 119 -6.28 -6.46 -0.68
C ALA A 119 -6.31 -5.96 -2.13
N ALA A 120 -5.60 -4.88 -2.42
CA ALA A 120 -5.49 -4.33 -3.78
C ALA A 120 -4.89 -5.37 -4.74
N TYR A 121 -3.75 -5.96 -4.38
CA TYR A 121 -3.09 -6.97 -5.20
C TYR A 121 -3.85 -8.28 -5.27
N LYS A 122 -4.43 -8.73 -4.14
CA LYS A 122 -5.20 -9.96 -4.11
C LYS A 122 -6.45 -9.87 -4.97
N THR A 123 -7.08 -8.70 -5.06
CA THR A 123 -8.32 -8.57 -5.82
C THR A 123 -8.08 -8.24 -7.29
N VAL A 124 -7.18 -7.31 -7.58
CA VAL A 124 -6.98 -6.83 -8.95
C VAL A 124 -6.02 -7.73 -9.74
N VAL A 125 -4.98 -8.23 -9.08
CA VAL A 125 -3.90 -8.99 -9.74
C VAL A 125 -4.03 -10.50 -9.43
N ASN A 126 -4.94 -10.88 -8.53
CA ASN A 126 -5.08 -12.24 -8.00
C ASN A 126 -3.79 -12.81 -7.39
N ILE A 127 -3.01 -11.95 -6.73
CA ILE A 127 -1.76 -12.33 -6.07
C ILE A 127 -1.91 -12.26 -4.56
N ASP A 128 -1.54 -13.34 -3.87
CA ASP A 128 -1.35 -13.28 -2.44
C ASP A 128 0.07 -12.77 -2.15
N LEU A 129 0.16 -11.55 -1.63
CA LEU A 129 1.44 -10.95 -1.24
C LEU A 129 1.94 -11.46 0.11
N ASP A 130 1.13 -12.16 0.89
CA ASP A 130 1.54 -12.67 2.19
C ASP A 130 2.38 -13.94 2.05
N ALA A 131 3.69 -13.82 2.31
CA ALA A 131 4.63 -14.93 2.23
C ALA A 131 4.42 -16.02 3.30
N ASN A 132 3.80 -15.69 4.45
CA ASN A 132 3.62 -16.65 5.54
C ASN A 132 2.32 -17.47 5.41
N GLY A 133 1.37 -17.03 4.58
CA GLY A 133 0.11 -17.72 4.31
C GLY A 133 -0.91 -17.69 5.46
N GLY A 134 -0.60 -17.02 6.56
CA GLY A 134 -1.38 -16.96 7.78
C GLY A 134 -2.62 -16.04 7.68
N TYR A 135 -3.32 -15.89 8.82
CA TYR A 135 -4.52 -15.06 8.91
C TYR A 135 -4.21 -13.57 9.08
N PHE A 136 -3.08 -13.25 9.73
CA PHE A 136 -2.65 -11.88 9.99
C PHE A 136 -1.68 -11.42 8.92
N LEU A 137 -1.76 -10.14 8.56
CA LEU A 137 -0.91 -9.54 7.55
C LEU A 137 0.16 -8.68 8.24
N PHE A 138 1.44 -8.98 8.00
CA PHE A 138 2.53 -8.12 8.44
C PHE A 138 3.26 -7.51 7.23
N PRO A 139 3.74 -6.25 7.34
CA PRO A 139 4.51 -5.62 6.27
C PRO A 139 5.74 -6.45 5.85
N ASN A 140 6.35 -7.17 6.79
CA ASN A 140 7.50 -8.01 6.53
C ASN A 140 7.16 -9.19 5.60
N ASP A 141 5.97 -9.77 5.70
CA ASP A 141 5.58 -10.87 4.82
C ASP A 141 5.35 -10.40 3.38
N VAL A 142 4.79 -9.20 3.21
CA VAL A 142 4.68 -8.55 1.89
C VAL A 142 6.06 -8.26 1.31
N LEU A 143 6.98 -7.76 2.14
CA LEU A 143 8.37 -7.52 1.73
C LEU A 143 9.04 -8.82 1.27
N CYS A 144 8.86 -9.91 2.01
CA CYS A 144 9.46 -11.22 1.74
C CYS A 144 8.72 -12.04 0.68
N SER A 145 7.68 -11.50 0.04
CA SER A 145 6.94 -12.21 -1.00
C SER A 145 7.83 -12.54 -2.20
N VAL A 146 7.77 -13.79 -2.65
CA VAL A 146 8.57 -14.32 -3.77
C VAL A 146 8.31 -13.62 -5.10
N VAL A 147 7.16 -12.94 -5.23
CA VAL A 147 6.81 -12.17 -6.44
C VAL A 147 7.79 -11.02 -6.72
N PHE A 148 8.53 -10.60 -5.69
CA PHE A 148 9.53 -9.53 -5.73
C PHE A 148 10.98 -10.03 -5.78
N ASP A 149 11.23 -11.34 -5.81
CA ASP A 149 12.59 -11.90 -5.85
C ASP A 149 13.33 -11.71 -7.19
N PRO A 150 12.66 -11.64 -8.36
CA PRO A 150 13.37 -11.40 -9.61
C PRO A 150 14.20 -10.09 -9.60
N PRO A 151 15.33 -10.03 -10.34
CA PRO A 151 16.24 -8.89 -10.32
C PRO A 151 15.55 -7.54 -10.54
N GLY A 152 15.87 -6.57 -9.68
CA GLY A 152 15.34 -5.20 -9.76
C GLY A 152 13.90 -5.03 -9.27
N ARG A 153 13.23 -6.08 -8.78
CA ARG A 153 11.86 -5.99 -8.25
C ARG A 153 11.79 -5.64 -6.76
N ARG A 154 12.82 -5.92 -5.98
CA ARG A 154 13.00 -5.46 -4.61
C ARG A 154 14.26 -4.59 -4.56
N VAL A 155 14.09 -3.28 -4.36
CA VAL A 155 15.21 -2.33 -4.30
C VAL A 155 15.27 -1.71 -2.91
N ASN A 156 16.36 -1.95 -2.19
CA ASN A 156 16.66 -1.31 -0.91
C ASN A 156 17.35 0.04 -1.16
N PHE A 157 16.97 1.09 -0.41
CA PHE A 157 17.58 2.41 -0.53
C PHE A 157 17.71 3.18 0.79
#